data_AF-A0A969CAZ2-F1
#
_entry.id   AF-A0A969CAZ2-F1
#
_cell.length_a   1.000
_cell.length_b   1.000
_cell.length_c   1.000
_cell.angle_alpha   90.00
_cell.angle_beta   90.00
_cell.angle_gamma   90.00
#
_symmetry.space_group_name_H-M   'P 1'
#
loop_
_entity.id
_entity.type
_entity.pdbx_description
1 polymer ?
#
loop_
_entity_poly.entity_id
_entity_poly.type
_entity_poly.pdbx_seq_one_letter_code
_entity_poly.pdbx_strand_id
1 'polypeptide(L)'
;MINLDLQQSEPFTNLKVTLLLEALTSGQFAASIGEFPDCRVKAETREKAIAQIQATFLERLKNIEAISWNVPIQVSEPTWMKFAGVFKYDADFAAIMESIRAERISDDESEVDPSYYL
;
A
#
# COMPACT_ATOMS: atom_id res chain seq x y z
N MET A 1 -1.68 -26.32 13.88
CA MET A 1 -2.01 -26.26 12.44
C MET A 1 -3.02 -25.15 12.26
N ILE A 2 -2.63 -24.05 11.61
CA ILE A 2 -3.54 -22.93 11.34
C ILE A 2 -4.08 -23.18 9.92
N ASN A 3 -5.36 -23.57 9.83
CA ASN A 3 -6.09 -23.55 8.56
C ASN A 3 -6.39 -22.08 8.24
N LEU A 4 -5.75 -21.56 7.20
CA LEU A 4 -6.18 -20.34 6.55
C LEU A 4 -7.24 -20.74 5.52
N ASP A 5 -8.50 -20.73 5.94
CA ASP A 5 -9.61 -20.70 5.00
C ASP A 5 -9.46 -19.43 4.15
N LEU A 6 -9.00 -19.61 2.91
CA LEU A 6 -9.04 -18.59 1.87
C LEU A 6 -10.52 -18.28 1.65
N GLN A 7 -10.99 -17.19 2.24
CA GLN A 7 -12.32 -16.66 1.97
C GLN A 7 -12.46 -16.51 0.46
N GLN A 8 -13.35 -17.32 -0.12
CA GLN A 8 -13.79 -17.17 -1.49
C GLN A 8 -14.31 -15.74 -1.62
N SER A 9 -13.63 -14.92 -2.42
CA SER A 9 -14.03 -13.54 -2.63
C SER A 9 -15.45 -13.53 -3.20
N GLU A 10 -16.39 -12.93 -2.48
CA GLU A 10 -17.73 -12.62 -2.97
C GLU A 10 -17.66 -12.09 -4.41
N PRO A 11 -18.59 -12.45 -5.30
CA PRO A 11 -18.64 -11.88 -6.63
C PRO A 11 -18.81 -10.37 -6.49
N PHE A 12 -17.76 -9.62 -6.83
CA PHE A 12 -17.79 -8.16 -6.84
C PHE A 12 -18.85 -7.72 -7.86
N THR A 13 -20.06 -7.43 -7.39
CA THR A 13 -21.17 -7.02 -8.27
C THR A 13 -20.95 -5.62 -8.82
N ASN A 14 -20.10 -4.80 -8.19
CA ASN A 14 -19.69 -3.50 -8.70
C ASN A 14 -18.21 -3.22 -8.38
N LEU A 15 -17.39 -3.07 -9.41
CA LEU A 15 -16.01 -2.61 -9.29
C LEU A 15 -15.99 -1.08 -9.32
N LYS A 16 -15.60 -0.45 -8.21
CA LYS A 16 -15.37 1.00 -8.16
C LYS A 16 -13.97 1.30 -8.69
N VAL A 17 -13.89 2.09 -9.76
CA VAL A 17 -12.63 2.55 -10.36
C VAL A 17 -12.56 4.07 -10.41
N THR A 18 -11.34 4.59 -10.44
CA THR A 18 -11.06 6.02 -10.51
C THR A 18 -10.83 6.42 -11.96
N LEU A 19 -11.67 7.30 -12.49
CA LEU A 19 -11.52 7.81 -13.85
C LEU A 19 -10.70 9.10 -13.83
N LEU A 20 -9.57 9.09 -14.53
CA LEU A 20 -8.66 10.21 -14.68
C LEU A 20 -8.92 10.89 -16.02
N LEU A 21 -9.09 12.22 -16.02
CA LEU A 21 -9.30 13.03 -17.22
C LEU A 21 -8.20 14.07 -17.33
N GLU A 22 -7.63 14.19 -18.51
CA GLU A 22 -6.56 15.12 -18.84
C GLU A 22 -6.94 15.88 -20.11
N ALA A 23 -6.93 17.21 -20.04
CA ALA A 23 -7.05 18.05 -21.22
C ALA A 23 -5.68 18.19 -21.88
N LEU A 24 -5.58 17.80 -23.16
CA LEU A 24 -4.33 17.84 -23.93
C LEU A 24 -4.17 19.20 -24.60
N THR A 25 -2.91 19.58 -24.84
CA THR A 25 -2.55 20.81 -25.58
C THR A 25 -3.06 20.81 -27.02
N SER A 26 -3.43 19.65 -27.57
CA SER A 26 -4.07 19.51 -28.88
C SER A 26 -5.56 19.87 -28.89
N GLY A 27 -6.15 20.25 -27.75
CA GLY A 27 -7.59 20.49 -27.59
C GLY A 27 -8.43 19.22 -27.44
N GLN A 28 -7.78 18.05 -27.43
CA GLN A 28 -8.41 16.76 -27.16
C GLN A 28 -8.40 16.45 -25.66
N PHE A 29 -9.20 15.47 -25.25
CA PHE A 29 -9.23 14.93 -23.90
C PHE A 29 -8.68 13.50 -23.90
N ALA A 30 -7.80 13.21 -22.95
CA ALA A 30 -7.40 11.85 -22.62
C ALA A 30 -8.16 11.37 -21.37
N ALA A 31 -8.68 10.15 -21.41
CA ALA A 31 -9.29 9.50 -20.26
C ALA A 31 -8.55 8.19 -19.96
N SER A 32 -8.31 7.90 -18.68
CA SER A 32 -7.68 6.66 -18.22
C SER A 32 -8.28 6.17 -16.90
N ILE A 33 -8.02 4.90 -16.57
CA ILE A 33 -8.43 4.30 -15.31
C ILE A 33 -7.23 4.24 -14.36
N GLY A 34 -7.35 4.80 -13.15
CA GLY A 34 -6.23 4.93 -12.20
C GLY A 34 -5.62 3.59 -11.79
N GLU A 35 -6.47 2.57 -11.65
CA GLU A 35 -6.09 1.21 -11.28
C GLU A 35 -5.50 0.42 -12.46
N PHE A 36 -5.67 0.91 -13.69
CA PHE A 36 -5.23 0.28 -14.93
C PHE A 36 -4.52 1.29 -15.83
N PRO A 37 -3.22 1.57 -15.61
CA PRO A 37 -2.50 2.59 -16.37
C PRO A 37 -2.47 2.33 -17.89
N ASP A 38 -2.56 1.05 -18.28
CA ASP A 38 -2.62 0.63 -19.69
C ASP A 38 -3.98 0.89 -20.35
N CYS A 39 -5.02 1.26 -19.59
CA CYS A 39 -6.35 1.56 -20.12
C CYS A 39 -6.49 3.08 -20.29
N ARG A 40 -6.25 3.55 -21.52
CA ARG A 40 -6.33 4.96 -21.89
C ARG A 40 -6.94 5.14 -23.27
N VAL A 41 -7.71 6.22 -23.43
CA VAL A 41 -8.29 6.64 -24.71
C VAL A 41 -8.10 8.13 -24.91
N LYS A 42 -8.18 8.59 -26.16
CA LYS A 42 -8.18 10.01 -26.51
C LYS A 42 -9.40 10.31 -27.37
N ALA A 43 -10.07 11.42 -27.11
CA ALA A 43 -11.22 11.87 -27.88
C ALA A 43 -11.26 13.40 -27.95
N GLU A 44 -12.06 13.94 -28.88
CA GLU A 44 -12.17 15.38 -29.11
C GLU A 44 -12.94 16.11 -28.02
N THR A 45 -13.82 15.41 -27.29
CA THR A 45 -14.62 15.99 -26.21
C THR A 45 -14.49 15.16 -24.94
N ARG A 46 -14.74 15.81 -23.80
CA ARG A 46 -14.74 15.17 -22.49
C ARG A 46 -15.74 14.01 -22.42
N GLU A 47 -16.96 14.24 -22.92
CA GLU A 47 -18.05 13.26 -22.88
C GLU A 47 -17.72 12.04 -23.74
N LYS A 48 -17.12 12.27 -24.92
CA LYS A 48 -16.69 11.19 -25.83
C LYS A 48 -15.54 10.38 -25.22
N ALA A 49 -14.59 11.05 -24.54
CA ALA A 49 -13.49 10.37 -23.85
C ALA A 49 -14.02 9.48 -22.70
N ILE A 50 -14.99 9.97 -21.92
CA ILE A 50 -15.63 9.21 -20.84
C ILE A 50 -16.39 7.99 -21.38
N ALA A 51 -17.25 8.18 -22.39
CA ALA A 51 -18.01 7.07 -22.96
C ALA A 51 -17.09 6.00 -23.57
N GLN A 52 -16.03 6.44 -24.25
CA GLN A 52 -15.08 5.53 -24.89
C GLN A 52 -14.25 4.76 -23.86
N ILE A 53 -13.78 5.39 -22.76
CA ILE A 53 -13.00 4.68 -21.74
C ILE A 53 -13.88 3.67 -21.00
N GLN A 54 -15.15 4.02 -20.72
CA GLN A 54 -16.09 3.10 -20.07
C GLN A 54 -16.36 1.86 -20.92
N ALA A 55 -16.64 2.03 -22.22
CA ALA A 55 -16.84 0.91 -23.14
C ALA A 55 -15.57 0.07 -23.28
N THR A 56 -14.41 0.71 -23.44
CA THR A 56 -13.11 0.03 -23.57
C THR A 56 -12.79 -0.79 -22.31
N PHE A 57 -13.06 -0.22 -21.13
CA PHE A 57 -12.81 -0.88 -19.86
C PHE A 57 -13.69 -2.13 -19.68
N LEU A 58 -14.99 -2.03 -19.97
CA LEU A 58 -15.89 -3.19 -19.93
C LEU A 58 -15.50 -4.27 -20.93
N GLU A 59 -15.08 -3.90 -22.13
CA GLU A 59 -14.63 -4.86 -23.15
C GLU A 59 -13.35 -5.59 -22.71
N ARG A 60 -12.41 -4.88 -22.07
CA ARG A 60 -11.21 -5.50 -21.52
C ARG A 60 -11.54 -6.44 -20.35
N LEU A 61 -12.43 -6.03 -19.44
CA LEU A 61 -12.81 -6.87 -18.29
C LEU A 61 -13.42 -8.22 -18.70
N LYS A 62 -14.14 -8.30 -19.82
CA LYS A 62 -14.66 -9.58 -20.35
C LYS A 62 -13.56 -10.57 -20.71
N ASN A 63 -12.38 -10.08 -21.06
CA ASN A 63 -11.27 -10.87 -21.58
C ASN A 63 -10.11 -11.00 -20.57
N ILE A 64 -10.22 -10.36 -19.40
CA ILE A 64 -9.20 -10.39 -18.35
C ILE A 64 -9.59 -11.43 -17.32
N GLU A 65 -8.66 -12.34 -17.05
CA GLU A 65 -8.73 -13.27 -15.94
C GLU A 65 -7.80 -12.79 -14.83
N ALA A 66 -8.31 -12.72 -13.59
CA ALA A 66 -7.50 -12.44 -12.42
C ALA A 66 -6.96 -13.75 -11.85
N ILE A 67 -5.63 -13.94 -11.90
CA ILE A 67 -4.97 -15.09 -11.27
C ILE A 67 -4.26 -14.65 -9.99
N SER A 68 -4.36 -15.47 -8.94
CA SER A 68 -3.54 -15.29 -7.75
C SER A 68 -2.18 -15.95 -7.98
N TRP A 69 -1.10 -15.18 -7.80
CA TRP A 69 0.26 -15.69 -7.91
C TRP A 69 1.00 -15.50 -6.60
N ASN A 70 1.23 -16.61 -5.90
CA ASN A 70 2.12 -16.66 -4.75
C ASN A 70 3.57 -16.60 -5.24
N VAL A 71 4.19 -15.44 -5.14
CA VAL A 71 5.59 -15.25 -5.50
C VAL A 71 6.46 -15.96 -4.46
N PRO A 72 7.31 -16.93 -4.85
CA PRO A 72 8.27 -17.53 -3.93
C PRO A 72 9.39 -16.53 -3.66
N ILE A 73 9.26 -15.78 -2.58
CA ILE A 73 10.34 -14.92 -2.11
C ILE A 73 11.34 -15.83 -1.39
N GLN A 74 12.59 -15.87 -1.88
CA GLN A 74 13.67 -16.48 -1.11
C GLN A 74 13.84 -15.65 0.16
N VAL A 75 13.44 -16.21 1.30
CA VAL A 75 13.74 -15.64 2.61
C VAL A 75 15.22 -15.89 2.85
N SER A 76 16.07 -15.08 2.21
CA SER A 76 17.45 -14.94 2.65
C SER A 76 17.42 -14.35 4.06
N GLU A 77 18.27 -14.86 4.95
CA GLU A 77 18.41 -14.32 6.29
C GLU A 77 18.58 -12.78 6.19
N PRO A 78 17.74 -11.98 6.86
CA PRO A 78 17.80 -10.54 6.72
C PRO A 78 19.19 -10.04 7.07
N THR A 79 19.74 -9.09 6.32
CA THR A 79 21.09 -8.56 6.56
C THR A 79 21.29 -7.99 7.98
N TRP A 80 20.20 -7.68 8.70
CA TRP A 80 20.26 -7.23 10.08
C TRP A 80 20.51 -8.37 11.10
N MET A 81 20.23 -9.63 10.76
CA MET A 81 20.48 -10.79 11.65
C MET A 81 21.94 -10.94 12.03
N LYS A 82 22.88 -10.53 11.15
CA LYS A 82 24.32 -10.52 11.47
C LYS A 82 24.69 -9.61 12.65
N PHE A 83 23.81 -8.68 13.02
CA PHE A 83 24.00 -7.79 14.16
C PHE A 83 23.27 -8.26 15.43
N ALA A 84 22.51 -9.35 15.36
CA ALA A 84 21.79 -9.88 16.50
C ALA A 84 22.78 -10.29 17.60
N GLY A 85 22.69 -9.64 18.76
CA GLY A 85 23.53 -9.94 19.92
C GLY A 85 24.96 -9.39 19.87
N VAL A 86 25.28 -8.48 18.93
CA VAL A 86 26.60 -7.82 18.86
C VAL A 86 27.02 -7.19 20.20
N PHE A 87 26.07 -6.66 20.96
CA PHE A 87 26.31 -6.01 22.26
C PHE A 87 25.97 -6.89 23.47
N LYS A 88 25.79 -8.21 23.30
CA LYS A 88 25.33 -9.11 24.37
C LYS A 88 26.22 -9.08 25.62
N TYR A 89 27.53 -8.88 25.43
CA TYR A 89 28.53 -8.85 26.52
C TYR A 89 29.21 -7.49 26.66
N ASP A 90 28.66 -6.45 26.03
CA ASP A 90 29.16 -5.09 26.14
C ASP A 90 28.64 -4.45 27.43
N ALA A 91 29.56 -4.11 28.34
CA ALA A 91 29.23 -3.57 29.65
C ALA A 91 28.65 -2.15 29.57
N ASP A 92 29.12 -1.34 28.62
CA ASP A 92 28.61 0.02 28.41
C ASP A 92 27.19 -0.04 27.86
N PHE A 93 26.93 -0.95 26.91
CA PHE A 93 25.59 -1.19 26.40
C PHE A 93 24.64 -1.72 27.49
N ALA A 94 25.11 -2.60 28.37
CA ALA A 94 24.32 -3.09 29.50
C ALA A 94 23.93 -1.96 30.46
N ALA A 95 24.85 -1.03 30.76
CA ALA A 95 24.59 0.12 31.62
C ALA A 95 23.54 1.08 31.00
N ILE A 96 23.63 1.34 29.68
CA ILE A 96 22.64 2.15 28.95
C ILE A 96 21.26 1.47 28.93
N MET A 97 21.22 0.15 28.73
CA MET A 97 19.95 -0.58 28.74
C MET A 97 19.26 -0.55 30.11
N GLU A 98 20.04 -0.60 31.18
CA GLU A 98 19.51 -0.48 32.54
C GLU A 98 19.02 0.93 32.84
N SER A 99 19.71 1.98 32.39
CA SER A 99 19.21 3.36 32.53
C SER A 99 17.90 3.58 31.76
N ILE A 100 17.81 3.10 30.51
CA ILE A 100 16.57 3.18 29.71
C ILE A 100 15.43 2.41 30.40
N ARG A 101 15.73 1.26 31.02
CA ARG A 101 14.73 0.48 31.75
C ARG A 101 14.26 1.21 33.01
N ALA A 102 15.17 1.83 33.75
CA ALA A 102 14.84 2.63 34.92
C ALA A 102 13.87 3.76 34.56
N GLU A 103 14.12 4.51 33.48
CA GLU A 103 13.22 5.58 32.99
C GLU A 103 11.85 5.05 32.53
N ARG A 104 11.76 3.83 32.01
CA ARG A 104 10.45 3.24 31.62
C ARG A 104 9.61 2.77 32.80
N ILE A 105 10.25 2.40 33.90
CA ILE A 105 9.59 1.83 35.09
C ILE A 105 9.43 2.90 36.17
N SER A 106 10.16 4.00 36.10
CA SER A 106 9.87 5.16 36.93
C SER A 106 8.43 5.59 36.64
N ASP A 107 7.61 5.60 37.69
CA ASP A 107 6.31 6.25 37.70
C ASP A 107 6.55 7.76 37.58
N ASP A 108 6.82 8.19 36.36
CA ASP A 108 6.84 9.61 36.03
C ASP A 108 5.40 10.09 35.97
N GLU A 109 4.90 10.55 37.13
CA GLU A 109 3.62 11.25 37.26
C GLU A 109 3.70 12.70 36.74
N SER A 110 4.77 13.10 36.03
CA SER A 110 4.82 14.42 35.43
C SER A 110 3.63 14.62 34.50
N GLU A 111 2.83 15.63 34.82
CA GLU A 111 1.68 16.01 34.03
C GLU A 111 2.19 16.39 32.64
N VAL A 112 1.82 15.60 31.62
CA VAL A 112 2.22 15.90 30.24
C VAL A 112 1.60 17.24 29.87
N ASP A 113 2.43 18.27 29.69
CA ASP A 113 1.97 19.63 29.37
C ASP A 113 1.00 19.59 28.17
N PRO A 114 -0.29 19.90 28.39
CA PRO A 114 -1.32 19.78 27.36
C PRO A 114 -1.07 20.65 26.12
N SER A 115 -0.22 21.67 26.23
CA SER A 115 0.15 22.54 25.11
C SER A 115 0.94 21.84 24.00
N TYR A 116 1.52 20.66 24.26
CA TYR A 116 2.16 19.84 23.22
C TYR A 116 1.18 19.13 22.28
N TYR A 117 -0.11 19.10 22.61
CA TYR A 117 -1.15 18.43 21.82
C TYR A 117 -2.15 19.39 21.15
N LEU A 118 -1.89 20.70 21.19
CA LEU A 118 -2.69 21.76 20.55
C LEU A 118 -2.08 22.23 19.23
#